data_AF-J1JTJ3-F1
#
_entry.id   AF-J1JTJ3-F1
#
_cell.length_a   1.000
_cell.length_b   1.000
_cell.length_c   1.000
_cell.angle_alpha   90.00
_cell.angle_beta   90.00
_cell.angle_gamma   90.00
#
_symmetry.space_group_name_H-M   'P 1'
#
loop_
_entity.id
_entity.type
_entity.pdbx_description
1 polymer ?
#
loop_
_entity_poly.entity_id
_entity_poly.type
_entity_poly.pdbx_seq_one_letter_code
_entity_poly.pdbx_strand_id
1 'polypeptide(L)'
;MSHVKRFYAAEDTLTAERAKLIVERCDCLPDIFTLRDIHQRDWTDLIEHSIVQKALELLCRSNHIREISGTKNPTGGRPTIRYEWHPLIKNKNTRQ
;
A
#
# COMPACT_ATOMS: atom_id res chain seq x y z
N MET A 1 -20.31 -26.18 -6.24
CA MET A 1 -19.53 -25.11 -6.93
C MET A 1 -20.11 -23.75 -6.53
N SER A 2 -19.35 -22.89 -5.84
CA SER A 2 -19.60 -21.43 -5.64
C SER A 2 -19.40 -20.86 -4.22
N HIS A 3 -18.62 -21.49 -3.34
CA HIS A 3 -18.06 -20.78 -2.17
C HIS A 3 -16.78 -20.02 -2.53
N VAL A 4 -15.93 -20.67 -3.33
CA VAL A 4 -14.61 -20.19 -3.75
C VAL A 4 -14.68 -18.82 -4.47
N LYS A 5 -15.64 -18.62 -5.39
CA LYS A 5 -15.77 -17.35 -6.14
C LYS A 5 -16.15 -16.14 -5.26
N ARG A 6 -16.95 -16.34 -4.21
CA ARG A 6 -17.37 -15.23 -3.34
C ARG A 6 -16.26 -14.81 -2.39
N PHE A 7 -15.48 -15.78 -1.92
CA PHE A 7 -14.32 -15.48 -1.07
C PHE A 7 -13.28 -14.68 -1.85
N TYR A 8 -12.95 -15.09 -3.08
CA TYR A 8 -12.04 -14.32 -3.93
C TYR A 8 -12.57 -12.94 -4.33
N ALA A 9 -13.88 -12.79 -4.59
CA ALA A 9 -14.47 -11.48 -4.89
C ALA A 9 -14.50 -10.55 -3.66
N ALA A 10 -14.73 -11.09 -2.46
CA ALA A 10 -14.67 -10.33 -1.20
C ALA A 10 -13.24 -9.90 -0.86
N GLU A 11 -12.24 -10.76 -1.12
CA GLU A 11 -10.82 -10.39 -0.98
C GLU A 11 -10.43 -9.24 -1.92
N ASP A 12 -10.95 -9.24 -3.16
CA ASP A 12 -10.68 -8.17 -4.13
C ASP A 12 -11.31 -6.83 -3.68
N THR A 13 -12.55 -6.89 -3.19
CA THR A 13 -13.27 -5.73 -2.64
C THR A 13 -12.55 -5.15 -1.42
N LEU A 14 -12.18 -6.00 -0.46
CA LEU A 14 -11.45 -5.58 0.74
C LEU A 14 -10.08 -4.99 0.39
N THR A 15 -9.38 -5.58 -0.58
CA THR A 15 -8.09 -5.08 -1.08
C THR A 15 -8.26 -3.67 -1.68
N ALA A 16 -9.29 -3.46 -2.48
CA ALA A 16 -9.60 -2.15 -3.06
C ALA A 16 -9.98 -1.11 -1.99
N GLU A 17 -10.77 -1.50 -0.99
CA GLU A 17 -11.11 -0.63 0.15
C GLU A 17 -9.86 -0.23 0.94
N ARG A 18 -8.96 -1.19 1.21
CA ARG A 18 -7.69 -0.89 1.90
C ARG A 18 -6.79 0.01 1.05
N ALA A 19 -6.71 -0.24 -0.27
CA ALA A 19 -5.95 0.61 -1.19
C ALA A 19 -6.47 2.05 -1.18
N LYS A 20 -7.80 2.23 -1.24
CA LYS A 20 -8.45 3.53 -1.14
C LYS A 20 -8.10 4.23 0.17
N LEU A 21 -8.18 3.52 1.30
CA LEU A 21 -7.86 4.09 2.62
C LEU A 21 -6.41 4.59 2.71
N ILE A 22 -5.46 3.84 2.14
CA ILE A 22 -4.04 4.26 2.10
C ILE A 22 -3.86 5.55 1.31
N VAL A 23 -4.59 5.71 0.19
CA VAL A 23 -4.59 6.95 -0.61
C VAL A 23 -5.26 8.10 0.15
N GLU A 24 -6.42 7.87 0.78
CA GLU A 24 -7.14 8.89 1.55
C GLU A 24 -6.32 9.40 2.73
N ARG A 25 -5.47 8.55 3.32
CA ARG A 25 -4.58 8.90 4.43
C ARG A 25 -3.14 9.15 3.98
N CYS A 26 -2.90 9.46 2.70
CA CYS A 26 -1.54 9.63 2.19
C CYS A 26 -0.76 10.77 2.88
N ASP A 27 -1.44 11.77 3.46
CA ASP A 27 -0.79 12.84 4.25
C ASP A 27 -0.15 12.34 5.53
N CYS A 28 -0.68 11.24 6.08
CA CYS A 28 -0.12 10.62 7.27
C CYS A 28 1.14 9.80 6.94
N LEU A 29 1.52 9.67 5.67
CA LEU A 29 2.70 8.94 5.23
C LEU A 29 3.73 9.89 4.60
N PRO A 30 5.02 9.62 4.78
CA PRO A 30 6.07 10.35 4.07
C PRO A 30 5.94 10.20 2.55
N ASP A 31 6.57 11.09 1.78
CA ASP A 31 6.63 11.00 0.30
C ASP A 31 7.13 9.64 -0.20
N ILE A 32 8.10 9.11 0.54
CA ILE A 32 8.61 7.76 0.38
C ILE A 32 8.35 7.02 1.68
N PHE A 33 7.51 6.00 1.63
CA PHE A 33 7.09 5.21 2.78
C PHE A 33 7.42 3.72 2.57
N THR A 34 7.33 2.96 3.65
CA THR A 34 7.52 1.52 3.67
C THR A 34 6.30 0.85 4.28
N LEU A 35 6.22 -0.47 4.11
CA LEU A 35 5.17 -1.25 4.78
C LEU A 35 5.21 -1.08 6.30
N ARG A 36 6.40 -0.89 6.88
CA ARG A 36 6.57 -0.61 8.31
C ARG A 36 5.90 0.72 8.72
N ASP A 37 6.02 1.75 7.89
CA ASP A 37 5.41 3.06 8.20
C ASP A 37 3.89 2.96 8.23
N ILE A 38 3.29 2.08 7.43
CA ILE A 38 1.85 1.78 7.48
C ILE A 38 1.50 1.05 8.79
N HIS A 39 2.24 0.01 9.15
CA HIS A 39 1.99 -0.75 10.37
C HIS A 39 2.18 0.08 11.65
N GLN A 40 3.18 0.96 11.69
CA GLN A 40 3.45 1.84 12.84
C GLN A 40 2.39 2.91 13.07
N ARG A 41 1.47 3.12 12.11
CA ARG A 41 0.36 4.06 12.27
C ARG A 41 -0.84 3.45 12.99
N ASP A 42 -0.79 2.16 13.35
CA ASP A 42 -1.85 1.44 14.07
C ASP A 42 -3.25 1.69 13.49
N TRP A 43 -3.36 1.77 12.16
CA TRP A 43 -4.66 1.91 11.52
C TRP A 43 -5.43 0.63 11.78
N THR A 44 -6.50 0.72 12.57
CA THR A 44 -7.36 -0.41 12.98
C THR A 44 -7.94 -1.17 11.78
N ASP A 45 -7.96 -0.53 10.62
CA ASP A 45 -8.37 -1.05 9.33
C ASP A 45 -7.26 -1.79 8.56
N LEU A 46 -5.99 -1.58 8.87
CA LEU A 46 -4.85 -2.16 8.13
C LEU A 46 -4.04 -3.16 8.98
N ILE A 47 -4.75 -4.02 9.72
CA ILE A 47 -4.11 -5.02 10.61
C ILE A 47 -3.57 -6.21 9.78
N GLU A 48 -4.29 -6.59 8.73
CA GLU A 48 -3.99 -7.74 7.86
C GLU A 48 -2.83 -7.44 6.90
N HIS A 49 -1.60 -7.84 7.24
CA HIS A 49 -0.41 -7.64 6.40
C HIS A 49 -0.60 -8.17 4.96
N SER A 50 -1.28 -9.32 4.80
CA SER A 50 -1.52 -9.92 3.48
C SER A 50 -2.38 -9.01 2.58
N ILE A 51 -3.41 -8.41 3.15
CA ILE A 51 -4.34 -7.51 2.46
C ILE A 51 -3.65 -6.17 2.18
N VAL A 52 -2.87 -5.63 3.12
CA VAL A 52 -2.08 -4.41 2.90
C VAL A 52 -1.09 -4.61 1.75
N GLN A 53 -0.43 -5.77 1.68
CA GLN A 53 0.50 -6.07 0.59
C GLN A 53 -0.23 -6.14 -0.77
N LYS A 54 -1.39 -6.82 -0.84
CA LYS A 54 -2.22 -6.84 -2.06
C LYS A 54 -2.70 -5.43 -2.45
N ALA A 55 -3.04 -4.59 -1.47
CA ALA A 55 -3.47 -3.22 -1.70
C ALA A 55 -2.33 -2.35 -2.27
N LEU A 56 -1.11 -2.49 -1.75
CA LEU A 56 0.08 -1.83 -2.29
C LEU A 56 0.39 -2.31 -3.71
N GLU A 57 0.25 -3.61 -3.98
CA GLU A 57 0.42 -4.15 -5.33
C GLU A 57 -0.62 -3.57 -6.30
N LEU A 58 -1.88 -3.46 -5.88
CA LEU A 58 -2.95 -2.83 -6.67
C LEU A 58 -2.66 -1.35 -6.94
N LEU A 59 -2.15 -0.61 -5.94
CA LEU A 59 -1.75 0.79 -6.09
C LEU A 59 -0.55 0.94 -7.05
N CYS A 60 0.38 -0.01 -7.02
CA CYS A 60 1.52 -0.03 -7.94
C CYS A 60 1.06 -0.30 -9.38
N ARG A 61 0.18 -1.29 -9.57
CA ARG A 61 -0.40 -1.64 -10.89
C ARG A 61 -1.24 -0.50 -11.48
N SER A 62 -1.92 0.26 -10.63
CA SER A 62 -2.72 1.42 -11.02
C SER A 62 -1.93 2.73 -11.07
N ASN A 63 -0.60 2.68 -10.92
CA ASN A 63 0.31 3.82 -11.04
C ASN A 63 0.06 4.94 -10.01
N HIS A 64 -0.53 4.61 -8.86
CA HIS A 64 -0.71 5.52 -7.72
C HIS A 64 0.56 5.63 -6.87
N ILE A 65 1.30 4.54 -6.77
CA ILE A 65 2.61 4.47 -6.10
C ILE A 65 3.61 3.77 -7.02
N ARG A 66 4.88 4.02 -6.78
CA ARG A 66 5.99 3.34 -7.45
C ARG A 66 6.80 2.56 -6.41
N GLU A 67 7.04 1.29 -6.69
CA GLU A 67 7.99 0.51 -5.90
C GLU A 67 9.43 0.97 -6.21
N ILE A 68 10.13 1.37 -5.16
CA ILE A 68 11.57 1.63 -5.14
C ILE A 68 12.21 0.45 -4.43
N SER A 69 12.66 -0.53 -5.21
CA SER A 69 13.42 -1.66 -4.68
C SER A 69 14.71 -1.11 -4.05
N GLY A 70 14.84 -1.22 -2.73
CA GLY A 70 16.07 -0.80 -2.05
C GLY A 70 17.27 -1.54 -2.63
N THR A 71 18.32 -0.79 -2.98
CA THR A 71 19.63 -1.36 -3.35
C THR A 71 19.99 -2.44 -2.34
N LYS A 72 20.22 -3.67 -2.82
CA LYS A 72 20.64 -4.80 -1.98
C LYS A 72 21.74 -4.30 -1.06
N ASN A 73 21.46 -4.27 0.25
CA ASN A 73 22.43 -3.78 1.20
C ASN A 73 23.66 -4.71 1.09
N PRO A 74 24.88 -4.20 0.83
CA PRO A 74 26.06 -5.04 0.63
C PRO A 74 26.37 -5.93 1.85
N THR A 75 25.80 -5.60 3.01
CA THR A 75 25.92 -6.32 4.28
C THR A 75 24.88 -7.41 4.53
N GLY A 76 24.04 -7.78 3.53
CA GLY A 76 23.20 -8.99 3.60
C GLY A 76 21.88 -8.87 4.38
N GLY A 77 21.38 -7.65 4.63
CA GLY A 77 20.04 -7.45 5.22
C GLY A 77 18.89 -7.69 4.23
N ARG A 78 17.70 -8.06 4.73
CA ARG A 78 16.48 -8.19 3.91
C ARG A 78 16.24 -6.85 3.18
N PRO A 79 16.08 -6.85 1.85
CA PRO A 79 15.78 -5.62 1.11
C PRO A 79 14.50 -4.99 1.65
N THR A 80 14.59 -3.74 2.09
CA THR A 80 13.40 -2.96 2.45
C THR A 80 12.80 -2.42 1.17
N ILE A 81 11.59 -2.87 0.86
CA ILE A 81 10.80 -2.31 -0.23
C ILE A 81 10.30 -0.93 0.21
N ARG A 82 10.62 0.09 -0.58
CA ARG A 82 10.13 1.45 -0.40
C ARG A 82 9.10 1.74 -1.48
N TYR A 83 8.14 2.58 -1.16
CA TYR A 83 7.09 3.02 -2.08
C TYR A 83 7.11 4.53 -2.12
N GLU A 84 7.05 5.09 -3.32
CA GLU A 84 6.95 6.52 -3.55
C GLU A 84 5.58 6.86 -4.11
N TRP A 85 4.98 7.94 -3.61
CA TRP A 85 3.71 8.43 -4.13
C TRP A 85 3.86 9.02 -5.53
N HIS A 86 2.92 8.71 -6.42
CA HIS A 86 2.85 9.40 -7.69
C HIS A 86 2.54 10.90 -7.45
N PRO A 87 3.20 11.85 -8.13
CA PRO A 87 3.02 13.28 -7.89
C PRO A 87 1.57 13.76 -7.97
N LEU A 88 0.77 13.15 -8.84
CA LEU A 88 -0.66 13.43 -8.99
C LEU A 88 -1.48 13.05 -7.76
N ILE A 89 -1.05 12.08 -6.96
CA ILE A 89 -1.75 11.69 -5.73
C ILE A 89 -1.40 12.64 -4.60
N LYS A 90 -0.10 12.93 -4.43
CA LYS A 90 0.37 13.87 -3.40
C LYS A 90 -0.17 15.29 -3.62
N ASN A 91 -0.20 15.78 -4.85
CA ASN A 91 -0.70 17.13 -5.19
C ASN A 91 -2.22 17.26 -4.99
N LYS A 92 -2.99 16.18 -5.11
CA LYS A 92 -4.44 16.23 -4.90
C LYS A 92 -4.81 16.47 -3.44
N ASN A 93 -3.94 16.11 -2.50
CA ASN A 93 -4.19 16.30 -1.07
C ASN A 93 -3.64 17.63 -0.53
N THR A 94 -2.65 18.24 -1.20
CA THR A 94 -2.12 19.57 -0.84
C THR A 94 -3.00 20.74 -1.32
N ARG A 95 -4.21 20.47 -1.81
CA ARG A 95 -5.21 21.49 -2.16
C ARG A 95 -6.43 21.37 -1.24
N GLN A 96 -6.26 21.77 0.02
CA GLN A 96 -7.36 22.17 0.91
C GLN A 96 -7.11 23.59 1.40
#